data_AF-A0A8J2X789-F1
#
_entry.id   AF-A0A8J2X789-F1
#
_cell.length_a   1.000
_cell.length_b   1.000
_cell.length_c   1.000
_cell.angle_alpha   90.00
_cell.angle_beta   90.00
_cell.angle_gamma   90.00
#
_symmetry.space_group_name_H-M   'P 1'
#
loop_
_entity.id
_entity.type
_entity.pdbx_description
1 polymer ?
#
loop_
_entity_poly.entity_id
_entity_poly.type
_entity_poly.pdbx_seq_one_letter_code
_entity_poly.pdbx_strand_id
1 'polypeptide(L)'
;MSAEAHSHTRELFDELNNAFESDELPMNINDLLEKSTLDLSTQTSLQEDPKRLLANIKRFLVENLSESQLDHNLLLQLLNSIISICSFEDVLATFSIEDLEEALNSGISPLIEAACKVIAKSYPKGIFANSVLCDILLKLYFDPNADISIITNIEKTIAALSSDELIRRRILINNISLLMAIKKQFEPVSMARLLELLNIEARFMSNGEFDEKLFIIRSEEIFRSLTMDIIMFIHITTFYCKLLEEILLQDQSHNHPNQWLLKHILPILPTFGLIYERRAHYADVKYFARSYLFNLFRKVSYLDDENIFASLDDNYIHISCENEYISDILSFVNPKYVYEKHQHLLIEFSTVMPSHLGILRNFVADEDCFLLVKINLTSSAILAMPYMEQMVLLQRMSQFAHCVRYLLELLPKVMSGLLYGENGEITETECATLRREIFENLLKFDKNVLNVWYEPLREEYKKMTYGGTSNEAQATLASTYL
;
A
#
# COMPACT_ATOMS: atom_id res chain seq x y z
N MET A 1 -23.24 -41.16 21.60
CA MET A 1 -22.19 -41.08 22.64
C MET A 1 -20.82 -41.18 21.98
N SER A 2 -20.18 -40.02 21.78
CA SER A 2 -18.74 -39.74 21.91
C SER A 2 -18.62 -38.24 21.60
N ALA A 3 -18.87 -37.43 22.61
CA ALA A 3 -17.84 -36.75 23.38
C ALA A 3 -17.41 -35.48 22.65
N GLU A 4 -17.99 -34.38 23.12
CA GLU A 4 -17.66 -32.99 22.82
C GLU A 4 -16.14 -32.83 22.81
N ALA A 5 -15.56 -32.56 21.65
CA ALA A 5 -14.28 -31.88 21.59
C ALA A 5 -14.52 -30.50 22.22
N HIS A 6 -14.23 -30.38 23.51
CA HIS A 6 -14.25 -29.10 24.21
C HIS A 6 -13.26 -28.20 23.46
N SER A 7 -13.75 -27.08 22.94
CA SER A 7 -12.92 -26.08 22.29
C SER A 7 -11.90 -25.59 23.31
N HIS A 8 -10.60 -25.78 23.04
CA HIS A 8 -9.49 -25.28 23.88
C HIS A 8 -9.67 -23.81 24.26
N THR A 9 -10.27 -23.01 23.38
CA THR A 9 -10.60 -21.59 23.63
C THR A 9 -11.70 -21.40 24.66
N ARG A 10 -12.68 -22.31 24.70
CA ARG A 10 -13.74 -22.29 25.71
C ARG A 10 -13.19 -22.59 27.10
N GLU A 11 -12.32 -23.59 27.20
CA GLU A 11 -11.65 -23.94 28.46
C GLU A 11 -10.84 -22.75 28.99
N LEU A 12 -10.07 -22.07 28.13
CA LEU A 12 -9.34 -20.85 28.47
C LEU A 12 -10.26 -19.71 28.94
N PHE A 13 -11.40 -19.51 28.26
CA PHE A 13 -12.36 -18.46 28.64
C PHE A 13 -13.02 -18.77 29.98
N ASP A 14 -13.37 -20.03 30.23
CA ASP A 14 -13.95 -20.46 31.50
C ASP A 14 -12.91 -20.35 32.64
N GLU A 15 -11.66 -20.74 32.41
CA GLU A 15 -10.55 -20.56 33.36
C GLU A 15 -10.35 -19.08 33.72
N LEU A 16 -10.28 -18.19 32.72
CA LEU A 16 -10.15 -16.75 32.93
C LEU A 16 -11.36 -16.15 33.66
N ASN A 17 -12.58 -16.52 33.28
CA ASN A 17 -13.79 -16.03 33.96
C ASN A 17 -13.82 -16.48 35.43
N ASN A 18 -13.49 -17.73 35.71
CA ASN A 18 -13.44 -18.24 37.09
C ASN A 18 -12.36 -17.54 37.90
N ALA A 19 -11.20 -17.23 37.29
CA ALA A 19 -10.12 -16.48 37.92
C ALA A 19 -10.48 -15.02 38.18
N PHE A 20 -11.28 -14.40 37.31
CA PHE A 20 -11.76 -13.04 37.48
C PHE A 20 -12.90 -12.92 38.49
N GLU A 21 -13.70 -13.97 38.66
CA GLU A 21 -14.84 -14.00 39.58
C GLU A 21 -14.47 -14.50 40.99
N SER A 22 -13.23 -14.92 41.23
CA SER A 22 -12.76 -15.32 42.56
C SER A 22 -12.60 -14.12 43.51
N ASP A 23 -12.76 -14.37 44.81
CA ASP A 23 -12.64 -13.34 45.86
C ASP A 23 -11.22 -12.71 45.92
N GLU A 24 -10.19 -13.49 45.57
CA GLU A 24 -8.81 -13.03 45.38
C GLU A 24 -8.32 -13.50 44.00
N LEU A 25 -7.58 -12.65 43.28
CA LEU A 25 -6.97 -13.05 42.01
C LEU A 25 -5.92 -14.16 42.22
N PRO A 26 -5.89 -15.19 41.36
CA PRO A 26 -4.90 -16.24 41.48
C PRO A 26 -3.51 -15.76 41.08
N MET A 27 -2.46 -16.27 41.74
CA MET A 27 -1.06 -15.84 41.50
C MET A 27 -0.59 -16.02 40.04
N ASN A 28 -1.18 -16.95 39.30
CA ASN A 28 -0.85 -17.23 37.90
C ASN A 28 -1.73 -16.48 36.89
N ILE A 29 -2.49 -15.47 37.31
CA ILE A 29 -3.39 -14.72 36.41
C ILE A 29 -2.65 -14.13 35.21
N ASN A 30 -1.46 -13.56 35.41
CA ASN A 30 -0.68 -12.95 34.33
C ASN A 30 -0.19 -14.00 33.31
N ASP A 31 0.20 -15.19 33.76
CA ASP A 31 0.57 -16.30 32.88
C ASP A 31 -0.64 -16.76 32.05
N LEU A 32 -1.84 -16.79 32.66
CA LEU A 32 -3.10 -17.11 31.97
C LEU A 32 -3.46 -16.05 30.93
N LEU A 33 -3.25 -14.75 31.22
CA LEU A 33 -3.47 -13.66 30.27
C LEU A 33 -2.52 -13.76 29.07
N GLU A 34 -1.23 -14.03 29.30
CA GLU A 34 -0.24 -14.17 28.25
C GLU A 34 -0.53 -15.38 27.35
N LYS A 35 -0.80 -16.55 27.94
CA LYS A 35 -1.17 -17.76 27.21
C LYS A 35 -2.42 -17.52 26.36
N SER A 36 -3.44 -16.89 26.93
CA SER A 36 -4.69 -16.61 26.22
C SER A 36 -4.47 -15.63 25.08
N THR A 37 -3.68 -14.59 25.29
CA THR A 37 -3.33 -13.61 24.24
C THR A 37 -2.60 -14.29 23.08
N LEU A 38 -1.63 -15.16 23.38
CA LEU A 38 -0.89 -15.90 22.36
C LEU A 38 -1.80 -16.85 21.57
N ASP A 39 -2.66 -17.62 22.26
CA ASP A 39 -3.56 -18.56 21.61
C ASP A 39 -4.56 -17.84 20.69
N LEU A 40 -5.14 -16.73 21.15
CA LEU A 40 -6.08 -15.93 20.35
C LEU A 40 -5.40 -15.24 19.16
N SER A 41 -4.10 -14.92 19.25
CA SER A 41 -3.35 -14.29 18.14
C SER A 41 -3.27 -15.19 16.88
N THR A 42 -3.44 -16.50 17.05
CA THR A 42 -3.44 -17.48 15.94
C THR A 42 -4.82 -17.67 15.30
N GLN A 43 -5.88 -17.12 15.90
CA GLN A 43 -7.26 -17.30 15.48
C GLN A 43 -7.76 -16.16 14.60
N THR A 44 -8.64 -16.49 13.66
CA THR A 44 -9.25 -15.51 12.73
C THR A 44 -10.71 -15.19 13.05
N SER A 45 -11.39 -16.06 13.80
CA SER A 45 -12.79 -15.88 14.20
C SER A 45 -13.05 -16.59 15.52
N LEU A 46 -13.84 -15.98 16.38
CA LEU A 46 -14.27 -16.58 17.64
C LEU A 46 -15.57 -17.39 17.43
N GLN A 47 -15.58 -18.64 17.91
CA GLN A 47 -16.79 -19.49 17.92
C GLN A 47 -17.52 -19.50 19.27
N GLU A 48 -16.85 -19.06 20.34
CA GLU A 48 -17.38 -19.03 21.70
C GLU A 48 -17.98 -17.65 22.03
N ASP A 49 -18.91 -17.58 23.00
CA ASP A 49 -19.50 -16.31 23.44
C ASP A 49 -18.52 -15.52 24.33
N PRO A 50 -18.00 -14.36 23.89
CA PRO A 50 -17.04 -13.59 24.67
C PRO A 50 -17.68 -12.71 25.75
N LYS A 51 -19.01 -12.59 25.80
CA LYS A 51 -19.70 -11.55 26.61
C LYS A 51 -19.33 -11.58 28.09
N ARG A 52 -19.29 -12.77 28.69
CA ARG A 52 -18.93 -12.95 30.11
C ARG A 52 -17.50 -12.46 30.38
N LEU A 53 -16.57 -12.85 29.52
CA LEU A 53 -15.16 -12.45 29.64
C LEU A 53 -14.98 -10.95 29.41
N LEU A 54 -15.64 -10.38 28.40
CA LEU A 54 -15.62 -8.94 28.15
C LEU A 54 -16.21 -8.15 29.32
N ALA A 55 -17.28 -8.65 29.95
CA ALA A 55 -17.91 -7.99 31.10
C ALA A 55 -17.00 -8.00 32.33
N ASN A 56 -16.32 -9.12 32.57
CA ASN A 56 -15.32 -9.24 33.62
C ASN A 56 -14.13 -8.30 33.38
N ILE A 57 -13.59 -8.27 32.16
CA ILE A 57 -12.52 -7.31 31.78
C ILE A 57 -12.99 -5.87 32.00
N LYS A 58 -14.18 -5.51 31.53
CA LYS A 58 -14.77 -4.17 31.73
C LYS A 58 -14.85 -3.81 33.21
N ARG A 59 -15.30 -4.72 34.06
CA ARG A 59 -15.38 -4.51 35.51
C ARG A 59 -14.01 -4.15 36.09
N PHE A 60 -12.95 -4.90 35.75
CA PHE A 60 -11.59 -4.60 36.22
C PHE A 60 -11.06 -3.26 35.71
N LEU A 61 -11.43 -2.83 34.49
CA LEU A 61 -11.03 -1.55 33.93
C LEU A 61 -11.78 -0.36 34.57
N VAL A 62 -13.06 -0.50 34.87
CA VAL A 62 -13.91 0.57 35.42
C VAL A 62 -13.75 0.73 36.92
N GLU A 63 -13.75 -0.37 37.66
CA GLU A 63 -13.73 -0.34 39.12
C GLU A 63 -12.35 0.04 39.69
N ASN A 64 -11.34 0.17 38.81
CA ASN A 64 -9.97 0.57 39.15
C ASN A 64 -9.46 -0.20 40.38
N LEU A 65 -9.84 -1.48 40.47
CA LEU A 65 -9.42 -2.41 41.50
C LEU A 65 -7.91 -2.50 41.38
N SER A 66 -7.22 -1.70 42.19
CA SER A 66 -5.77 -1.61 42.23
C SER A 66 -5.22 -2.85 42.94
N GLU A 67 -5.50 -4.02 42.35
CA GLU A 67 -4.96 -5.28 42.79
C GLU A 67 -3.52 -5.34 42.28
N SER A 68 -2.57 -5.21 43.20
CA SER A 68 -1.12 -5.14 42.89
C SER A 68 -0.58 -6.34 42.11
N GLN A 69 -1.39 -7.39 41.89
CA GLN A 69 -1.02 -8.63 41.22
C GLN A 69 -1.41 -8.65 39.73
N LEU A 70 -2.35 -7.83 39.28
CA LEU A 70 -2.86 -7.85 37.91
C LEU A 70 -2.04 -6.91 37.00
N ASP A 71 -1.48 -7.45 35.91
CA ASP A 71 -0.89 -6.63 34.88
C ASP A 71 -1.96 -6.09 33.93
N HIS A 72 -2.32 -4.81 34.11
CA HIS A 72 -3.30 -4.14 33.27
C HIS A 72 -2.89 -4.04 31.80
N ASN A 73 -1.59 -4.09 31.45
CA ASN A 73 -1.17 -4.10 30.06
C ASN A 73 -1.51 -5.44 29.40
N LEU A 74 -1.28 -6.56 30.09
CA LEU A 74 -1.66 -7.89 29.60
C LEU A 74 -3.19 -8.01 29.46
N LEU A 75 -3.95 -7.44 30.42
CA LEU A 75 -5.41 -7.38 30.33
C LEU A 75 -5.88 -6.62 29.08
N LEU A 76 -5.27 -5.47 28.79
CA LEU A 76 -5.60 -4.66 27.62
C LEU A 76 -5.15 -5.31 26.30
N GLN A 77 -4.05 -6.07 26.30
CA GLN A 77 -3.63 -6.88 25.16
C GLN A 77 -4.60 -8.03 24.88
N LEU A 78 -5.08 -8.70 25.93
CA LEU A 78 -6.10 -9.73 25.81
C LEU A 78 -7.40 -9.13 25.26
N LEU A 79 -7.87 -8.00 25.82
CA LEU A 79 -9.05 -7.28 25.33
C LEU A 79 -8.93 -6.95 23.83
N ASN A 80 -7.78 -6.40 23.42
CA ASN A 80 -7.50 -6.08 22.03
C ASN A 80 -7.52 -7.32 21.12
N SER A 81 -7.04 -8.46 21.60
CA SER A 81 -7.03 -9.72 20.86
C SER A 81 -8.45 -10.28 20.71
N ILE A 82 -9.24 -10.29 21.78
CA ILE A 82 -10.66 -10.70 21.76
C ILE A 82 -11.46 -9.80 20.80
N ILE A 83 -11.33 -8.47 20.93
CA ILE A 83 -12.00 -7.50 20.05
C ILE A 83 -11.65 -7.74 18.59
N SER A 84 -10.44 -8.21 18.28
CA SER A 84 -10.00 -8.45 16.89
C SER A 84 -10.68 -9.65 16.25
N ILE A 85 -11.16 -10.63 17.01
CA ILE A 85 -11.75 -11.88 16.49
C ILE A 85 -13.25 -12.05 16.78
N CYS A 86 -13.83 -11.26 17.69
CA CYS A 86 -15.25 -11.33 18.02
C CYS A 86 -16.12 -10.53 17.04
N SER A 87 -17.43 -10.82 17.06
CA SER A 87 -18.44 -10.07 16.32
C SER A 87 -18.66 -8.68 16.92
N PHE A 88 -19.10 -7.73 16.10
CA PHE A 88 -19.42 -6.38 16.55
C PHE A 88 -20.61 -6.36 17.54
N GLU A 89 -21.61 -7.20 17.32
CA GLU A 89 -22.80 -7.30 18.17
C GLU A 89 -22.46 -7.77 19.59
N ASP A 90 -21.54 -8.74 19.72
CA ASP A 90 -21.14 -9.24 21.04
C ASP A 90 -20.36 -8.20 21.85
N VAL A 91 -19.59 -7.34 21.18
CA VAL A 91 -18.88 -6.23 21.85
C VAL A 91 -19.88 -5.18 22.33
N LEU A 92 -20.83 -4.78 21.49
CA LEU A 92 -21.83 -3.77 21.84
C LEU A 92 -22.80 -4.23 22.93
N ALA A 93 -22.99 -5.54 23.09
CA ALA A 93 -23.76 -6.09 24.21
C ALA A 93 -23.11 -5.78 25.58
N THR A 94 -21.79 -5.54 25.61
CA THR A 94 -21.01 -5.32 26.84
C THR A 94 -20.50 -3.88 26.98
N PHE A 95 -20.07 -3.26 25.88
CA PHE A 95 -19.56 -1.89 25.83
C PHE A 95 -20.56 -0.96 25.14
N SER A 96 -21.09 -0.02 25.92
CA SER A 96 -21.97 1.04 25.47
C SER A 96 -21.21 2.13 24.69
N ILE A 97 -21.95 3.06 24.10
CA ILE A 97 -21.37 4.21 23.41
C ILE A 97 -20.65 5.13 24.41
N GLU A 98 -21.20 5.28 25.60
CA GLU A 98 -20.62 6.04 26.71
C GLU A 98 -19.28 5.45 27.14
N ASP A 99 -19.16 4.11 27.21
CA ASP A 99 -17.89 3.45 27.54
C ASP A 99 -16.81 3.73 26.47
N LEU A 100 -17.21 3.79 25.19
CA LEU A 100 -16.29 4.14 24.10
C LEU A 100 -15.86 5.60 24.18
N GLU A 101 -16.75 6.51 24.56
CA GLU A 101 -16.44 7.92 24.78
C GLU A 101 -15.45 8.10 25.95
N GLU A 102 -15.67 7.42 27.08
CA GLU A 102 -14.74 7.44 28.21
C GLU A 102 -13.38 6.84 27.84
N ALA A 103 -13.37 5.72 27.13
CA ALA A 103 -12.15 5.08 26.65
C ALA A 103 -11.31 6.03 25.77
N LEU A 104 -11.94 6.74 24.82
CA LEU A 104 -11.25 7.69 23.95
C LEU A 104 -10.70 8.90 24.72
N ASN A 105 -11.40 9.37 25.76
CA ASN A 105 -10.98 10.51 26.57
C ASN A 105 -10.05 10.14 27.74
N SER A 106 -9.77 8.85 27.95
CA SER A 106 -9.03 8.35 29.12
C SER A 106 -7.57 8.76 29.19
N GLY A 107 -6.95 9.09 28.05
CA GLY A 107 -5.50 9.29 27.93
C GLY A 107 -4.67 8.00 28.05
N ILE A 108 -5.32 6.82 28.08
CA ILE A 108 -4.66 5.51 28.18
C ILE A 108 -4.57 4.88 26.79
N SER A 109 -3.39 4.90 26.18
CA SER A 109 -3.20 4.52 24.77
C SER A 109 -3.80 3.15 24.40
N PRO A 110 -3.56 2.05 25.13
CA PRO A 110 -4.15 0.74 24.76
C PRO A 110 -5.68 0.68 24.84
N LEU A 111 -6.30 1.53 25.68
CA LEU A 111 -7.76 1.62 25.80
C LEU A 111 -8.35 2.44 24.64
N ILE A 112 -7.68 3.52 24.24
CA ILE A 112 -8.00 4.29 23.03
C ILE A 112 -7.90 3.38 21.80
N GLU A 113 -6.86 2.54 21.71
CA GLU A 113 -6.68 1.58 20.62
C GLU A 113 -7.80 0.53 20.58
N ALA A 114 -8.21 0.01 21.74
CA ALA A 114 -9.33 -0.91 21.83
C ALA A 114 -10.63 -0.24 21.33
N ALA A 115 -10.92 0.98 21.78
CA ALA A 115 -12.08 1.75 21.32
C ALA A 115 -12.05 1.99 19.80
N CYS A 116 -10.89 2.35 19.25
CA CYS A 116 -10.70 2.51 17.80
C CYS A 116 -11.04 1.23 17.02
N LYS A 117 -10.61 0.05 17.50
CA LYS A 117 -10.90 -1.24 16.87
C LYS A 117 -12.38 -1.60 16.94
N VAL A 118 -13.05 -1.34 18.06
CA VAL A 118 -14.51 -1.55 18.18
C VAL A 118 -15.25 -0.66 17.17
N ILE A 119 -14.90 0.61 17.11
CA ILE A 119 -15.52 1.58 16.20
C ILE A 119 -15.28 1.17 14.73
N ALA A 120 -14.06 0.75 14.38
CA ALA A 120 -13.69 0.32 13.03
C ALA A 120 -14.49 -0.92 12.55
N LYS A 121 -14.92 -1.77 13.47
CA LYS A 121 -15.72 -2.97 13.20
C LYS A 121 -17.21 -2.71 13.06
N SER A 122 -17.65 -1.46 13.18
CA SER A 122 -19.08 -1.14 13.21
C SER A 122 -19.83 -1.64 11.99
N TYR A 123 -20.98 -2.26 12.26
CA TYR A 123 -21.90 -2.74 11.25
C TYR A 123 -23.35 -2.45 11.68
N PRO A 124 -24.13 -1.67 10.90
CA PRO A 124 -23.71 -0.93 9.70
C PRO A 124 -22.63 0.12 10.04
N LYS A 125 -21.75 0.43 9.09
CA LYS A 125 -20.59 1.33 9.30
C LYS A 125 -21.00 2.72 9.80
N GLY A 126 -22.13 3.24 9.32
CA GLY A 126 -22.70 4.51 9.76
C GLY A 126 -23.35 4.53 11.14
N ILE A 127 -23.34 3.44 11.93
CA ILE A 127 -24.07 3.36 13.21
C ILE A 127 -23.68 4.47 14.20
N PHE A 128 -22.42 4.90 14.20
CA PHE A 128 -21.90 5.94 15.09
C PHE A 128 -21.83 7.33 14.44
N ALA A 129 -22.36 7.53 13.23
CA ALA A 129 -22.27 8.81 12.53
C ALA A 129 -22.97 9.97 13.28
N ASN A 130 -24.00 9.66 14.06
CA ASN A 130 -24.75 10.65 14.84
C ASN A 130 -24.21 10.83 16.28
N SER A 131 -23.19 10.08 16.69
CA SER A 131 -22.61 10.20 18.03
C SER A 131 -21.49 11.25 18.07
N VAL A 132 -20.94 11.48 19.26
CA VAL A 132 -19.77 12.35 19.47
C VAL A 132 -18.45 11.63 19.17
N LEU A 133 -18.45 10.31 18.97
CA LEU A 133 -17.24 9.50 18.82
C LEU A 133 -16.35 9.98 17.66
N CYS A 134 -16.95 10.28 16.49
CA CYS A 134 -16.21 10.81 15.35
C CYS A 134 -15.52 12.15 15.68
N ASP A 135 -16.18 13.01 16.47
CA ASP A 135 -15.63 14.33 16.82
C ASP A 135 -14.45 14.18 17.80
N ILE A 136 -14.55 13.23 18.73
CA ILE A 136 -13.47 12.91 19.67
C ILE A 136 -12.28 12.31 18.92
N LEU A 137 -12.52 11.35 18.02
CA LEU A 137 -11.47 10.77 17.16
C LEU A 137 -10.73 11.85 16.38
N LEU A 138 -11.44 12.79 15.76
CA LEU A 138 -10.81 13.88 15.00
C LEU A 138 -10.01 14.82 15.92
N LYS A 139 -10.51 15.15 17.12
CA LYS A 139 -9.77 15.97 18.08
C LYS A 139 -8.47 15.29 18.53
N LEU A 140 -8.52 14.01 18.86
CA LEU A 140 -7.34 13.21 19.20
C LEU A 140 -6.38 13.10 18.02
N TYR A 141 -6.91 12.91 16.81
CA TYR A 141 -6.12 12.81 15.59
C TYR A 141 -5.31 14.08 15.33
N PHE A 142 -5.88 15.26 15.57
CA PHE A 142 -5.19 16.53 15.36
C PHE A 142 -4.38 17.04 16.56
N ASP A 143 -4.38 16.34 17.70
CA ASP A 143 -3.56 16.69 18.86
C ASP A 143 -2.07 16.43 18.58
N PRO A 144 -1.21 17.46 18.50
CA PRO A 144 0.21 17.28 18.19
C PRO A 144 0.96 16.39 19.20
N ASN A 145 0.43 16.21 20.42
CA ASN A 145 1.07 15.41 21.47
C ASN A 145 0.59 13.95 21.53
N ALA A 146 -0.41 13.57 20.72
CA ALA A 146 -0.92 12.21 20.71
C ALA A 146 0.11 11.20 20.17
N ASP A 147 0.17 10.03 20.80
CA ASP A 147 1.07 8.93 20.41
C ASP A 147 0.83 8.48 18.96
N ILE A 148 1.90 8.16 18.25
CA ILE A 148 1.85 7.70 16.84
C ILE A 148 0.98 6.44 16.69
N SER A 149 0.96 5.55 17.69
CA SER A 149 0.14 4.34 17.65
C SER A 149 -1.36 4.67 17.68
N ILE A 150 -1.76 5.68 18.46
CA ILE A 150 -3.13 6.18 18.50
C ILE A 150 -3.50 6.77 17.14
N ILE A 151 -2.66 7.64 16.58
CA ILE A 151 -2.87 8.27 15.27
C ILE A 151 -3.07 7.21 14.18
N THR A 152 -2.21 6.20 14.14
CA THR A 152 -2.29 5.09 13.17
C THR A 152 -3.58 4.29 13.33
N ASN A 153 -4.03 4.04 14.57
CA ASN A 153 -5.30 3.34 14.81
C ASN A 153 -6.50 4.20 14.40
N ILE A 154 -6.49 5.51 14.66
CA ILE A 154 -7.54 6.42 14.20
C ILE A 154 -7.62 6.44 12.67
N GLU A 155 -6.49 6.50 11.95
CA GLU A 155 -6.47 6.45 10.47
C GLU A 155 -7.08 5.16 9.94
N LYS A 156 -6.73 4.01 10.53
CA LYS A 156 -7.31 2.71 10.17
C LYS A 156 -8.81 2.67 10.45
N THR A 157 -9.24 3.22 11.58
CA THR A 157 -10.65 3.32 11.94
C THR A 157 -11.43 4.17 10.94
N ILE A 158 -10.92 5.37 10.60
CA ILE A 158 -11.56 6.23 9.61
C ILE A 158 -11.61 5.52 8.25
N ALA A 159 -10.49 5.00 7.76
CA ALA A 159 -10.43 4.30 6.47
C ALA A 159 -11.38 3.09 6.37
N ALA A 160 -11.62 2.37 7.47
CA ALA A 160 -12.59 1.29 7.51
C ALA A 160 -14.04 1.77 7.35
N LEU A 161 -14.34 2.99 7.82
CA LEU A 161 -15.69 3.55 7.90
C LEU A 161 -16.04 4.51 6.76
N SER A 162 -15.07 5.18 6.13
CA SER A 162 -15.28 6.23 5.10
C SER A 162 -16.00 5.76 3.84
N SER A 163 -16.20 4.44 3.64
CA SER A 163 -17.07 3.96 2.55
C SER A 163 -18.55 4.34 2.77
N ASP A 164 -18.96 4.60 4.01
CA ASP A 164 -20.32 4.99 4.38
C ASP A 164 -20.52 6.51 4.30
N GLU A 165 -21.56 6.95 3.59
CA GLU A 165 -21.86 8.37 3.37
C GLU A 165 -22.14 9.15 4.67
N LEU A 166 -22.76 8.52 5.68
CA LEU A 166 -23.08 9.19 6.94
C LEU A 166 -21.81 9.54 7.72
N ILE A 167 -20.80 8.65 7.68
CA ILE A 167 -19.50 8.88 8.29
C ILE A 167 -18.77 10.02 7.57
N ARG A 168 -18.71 9.98 6.24
CA ARG A 168 -18.09 11.06 5.46
C ARG A 168 -18.75 12.41 5.70
N ARG A 169 -20.08 12.45 5.75
CA ARG A 169 -20.84 13.66 6.13
C ARG A 169 -20.45 14.15 7.53
N ARG A 170 -20.30 13.26 8.51
CA ARG A 170 -19.87 13.62 9.86
C ARG A 170 -18.46 14.22 9.87
N ILE A 171 -17.54 13.67 9.08
CA ILE A 171 -16.15 14.15 9.00
C ILE A 171 -16.07 15.47 8.22
N LEU A 172 -16.56 15.48 6.98
CA LEU A 172 -16.34 16.57 6.02
C LEU A 172 -17.30 17.74 6.19
N ILE A 173 -18.54 17.51 6.65
CA ILE A 173 -19.56 18.57 6.75
C ILE A 173 -19.72 19.01 8.21
N ASN A 174 -20.00 18.09 9.13
CA ASN A 174 -20.25 18.47 10.52
C ASN A 174 -18.97 18.98 11.22
N ASN A 175 -17.80 18.41 10.90
CA ASN A 175 -16.52 18.83 11.46
C ASN A 175 -15.72 19.79 10.57
N ILE A 176 -16.33 20.37 9.53
CA ILE A 176 -15.65 21.27 8.58
C ILE A 176 -14.92 22.43 9.27
N SER A 177 -15.49 22.97 10.35
CA SER A 177 -14.90 24.09 11.09
C SER A 177 -13.56 23.71 11.72
N LEU A 178 -13.43 22.48 12.23
CA LEU A 178 -12.18 21.94 12.77
C LEU A 178 -11.17 21.77 11.63
N LEU A 179 -11.55 21.10 10.54
CA LEU A 179 -10.66 20.83 9.41
C LEU A 179 -10.12 22.13 8.78
N MET A 180 -10.98 23.12 8.59
CA MET A 180 -10.59 24.43 8.07
C MET A 180 -9.70 25.22 9.05
N ALA A 181 -9.90 25.05 10.36
CA ALA A 181 -9.03 25.66 11.36
C ALA A 181 -7.60 25.06 11.28
N ILE A 182 -7.49 23.73 11.20
CA ILE A 182 -6.19 23.05 11.03
C ILE A 182 -5.50 23.49 9.75
N LYS A 183 -6.22 23.52 8.62
CA LYS A 183 -5.69 23.99 7.34
C LYS A 183 -5.15 25.42 7.43
N LYS A 184 -5.89 26.31 8.10
CA LYS A 184 -5.52 27.72 8.25
C LYS A 184 -4.31 27.92 9.16
N GLN A 185 -4.20 27.14 10.24
CA GLN A 185 -3.03 27.15 11.12
C GLN A 185 -1.77 26.77 10.36
N PHE A 186 -1.86 25.77 9.47
CA PHE A 186 -0.79 25.36 8.57
C PHE A 186 0.49 24.92 9.33
N GLU A 187 0.29 24.25 10.45
CA GLU A 187 1.35 23.65 11.26
C GLU A 187 1.75 22.27 10.68
N PRO A 188 3.05 21.95 10.53
CA PRO A 188 3.49 20.77 9.78
C PRO A 188 2.86 19.44 10.20
N VAL A 189 2.80 19.15 11.50
CA VAL A 189 2.27 17.89 12.03
C VAL A 189 0.78 17.74 11.75
N SER A 190 -0.02 18.71 12.18
CA SER A 190 -1.48 18.67 12.00
C SER A 190 -1.87 18.80 10.53
N MET A 191 -1.09 19.53 9.72
CA MET A 191 -1.30 19.62 8.28
C MET A 191 -1.00 18.30 7.57
N ALA A 192 0.09 17.61 7.91
CA ALA A 192 0.40 16.29 7.35
C ALA A 192 -0.71 15.28 7.65
N ARG A 193 -1.21 15.28 8.90
CA ARG A 193 -2.37 14.48 9.32
C ARG A 193 -3.64 14.86 8.54
N LEU A 194 -3.90 16.16 8.35
CA LEU A 194 -5.04 16.61 7.56
C LEU A 194 -4.97 16.09 6.12
N LEU A 195 -3.80 16.20 5.47
CA LEU A 195 -3.60 15.70 4.11
C LEU A 195 -3.83 14.19 4.02
N GLU A 196 -3.40 13.40 5.00
CA GLU A 196 -3.65 11.96 5.01
C GLU A 196 -5.13 11.62 5.21
N LEU A 197 -5.82 12.31 6.14
CA LEU A 197 -7.26 12.20 6.30
C LEU A 197 -8.00 12.49 4.99
N LEU A 198 -7.64 13.58 4.31
CA LEU A 198 -8.27 13.96 3.05
C LEU A 198 -8.01 12.92 1.94
N ASN A 199 -6.84 12.28 1.90
CA ASN A 199 -6.59 11.17 0.98
C ASN A 199 -7.48 9.95 1.26
N ILE A 200 -7.67 9.60 2.54
CA ILE A 200 -8.56 8.50 2.95
C ILE A 200 -9.99 8.79 2.47
N GLU A 201 -10.48 10.01 2.69
CA GLU A 201 -11.82 10.43 2.30
C GLU A 201 -12.01 10.51 0.78
N ALA A 202 -11.00 11.00 0.05
CA ALA A 202 -11.05 11.17 -1.41
C ALA A 202 -11.37 9.87 -2.17
N ARG A 203 -10.94 8.72 -1.64
CA ARG A 203 -11.16 7.39 -2.23
C ARG A 203 -12.64 7.01 -2.39
N PHE A 204 -13.50 7.50 -1.50
CA PHE A 204 -14.93 7.15 -1.48
C PHE A 204 -15.84 8.35 -1.77
N MET A 205 -15.24 9.50 -2.05
CA MET A 205 -15.92 10.77 -2.19
C MET A 205 -16.63 10.91 -3.53
N SER A 206 -17.82 11.47 -3.51
CA SER A 206 -18.52 11.94 -4.70
C SER A 206 -18.23 13.42 -4.99
N ASN A 207 -18.41 13.85 -6.25
CA ASN A 207 -18.25 15.26 -6.66
C ASN A 207 -19.10 16.25 -5.84
N GLY A 208 -20.23 15.81 -5.26
CA GLY A 208 -21.09 16.67 -4.42
C GLY A 208 -20.56 16.89 -3.00
N GLU A 209 -19.68 16.01 -2.52
CA GLU A 209 -19.07 16.09 -1.18
C GLU A 209 -17.75 16.89 -1.18
N PHE A 210 -17.21 17.18 -2.37
CA PHE A 210 -15.92 17.86 -2.52
C PHE A 210 -15.99 19.34 -2.18
N ASP A 211 -15.31 19.76 -1.11
CA ASP A 211 -15.08 21.17 -0.80
C ASP A 211 -13.71 21.61 -1.30
N GLU A 212 -13.70 22.40 -2.38
CA GLU A 212 -12.49 22.94 -2.98
C GLU A 212 -11.63 23.74 -1.99
N LYS A 213 -12.24 24.47 -1.05
CA LYS A 213 -11.49 25.27 -0.07
C LYS A 213 -10.73 24.38 0.90
N LEU A 214 -11.23 23.18 1.17
CA LEU A 214 -10.59 22.21 2.05
C LEU A 214 -9.54 21.38 1.29
N PHE A 215 -9.91 20.81 0.15
CA PHE A 215 -9.07 19.85 -0.59
C PHE A 215 -7.96 20.51 -1.41
N ILE A 216 -8.16 21.71 -1.94
CA ILE A 216 -7.16 22.34 -2.81
C ILE A 216 -6.22 23.22 -1.98
N ILE A 217 -4.94 22.89 -2.01
CA ILE A 217 -3.87 23.71 -1.43
C ILE A 217 -3.46 24.76 -2.48
N ARG A 218 -3.58 26.04 -2.13
CA ARG A 218 -3.30 27.15 -3.06
C ARG A 218 -1.81 27.25 -3.36
N SER A 219 -1.48 27.82 -4.52
CA SER A 219 -0.09 28.01 -4.93
C SER A 219 0.75 28.75 -3.90
N GLU A 220 0.20 29.78 -3.25
CA GLU A 220 0.90 30.53 -2.19
C GLU A 220 1.21 29.66 -0.97
N GLU A 221 0.30 28.74 -0.62
CA GLU A 221 0.50 27.81 0.50
C GLU A 221 1.59 26.77 0.16
N ILE A 222 1.61 26.28 -1.08
CA ILE A 222 2.67 25.37 -1.56
C ILE A 222 4.03 26.08 -1.50
N PHE A 223 4.15 27.31 -2.02
CA PHE A 223 5.39 28.07 -1.91
C PHE A 223 5.79 28.36 -0.47
N ARG A 224 4.83 28.71 0.40
CA ARG A 224 5.09 28.92 1.82
C ARG A 224 5.66 27.66 2.48
N SER A 225 5.19 26.47 2.10
CA SER A 225 5.68 25.21 2.66
C SER A 225 7.18 25.00 2.45
N LEU A 226 7.74 25.43 1.31
CA LEU A 226 9.17 25.33 1.03
C LEU A 226 10.06 26.07 2.03
N THR A 227 9.56 27.18 2.57
CA THR A 227 10.30 28.01 3.54
C THR A 227 10.03 27.63 4.99
N MET A 228 8.90 26.97 5.27
CA MET A 228 8.53 26.55 6.62
C MET A 228 9.15 25.20 6.97
N ASP A 229 8.89 24.20 6.15
CA ASP A 229 9.33 22.83 6.36
C ASP A 229 9.25 22.06 5.04
N ILE A 230 10.40 21.60 4.53
CA ILE A 230 10.47 20.78 3.31
C ILE A 230 9.64 19.48 3.44
N ILE A 231 9.50 18.93 4.65
CA ILE A 231 8.68 17.75 4.92
C ILE A 231 7.21 18.05 4.64
N MET A 232 6.73 19.25 4.99
CA MET A 232 5.36 19.66 4.67
C MET A 232 5.15 19.78 3.16
N PHE A 233 6.13 20.31 2.41
CA PHE A 233 6.07 20.31 0.95
C PHE A 233 6.01 18.88 0.37
N ILE A 234 6.79 17.96 0.93
CA ILE A 234 6.78 16.54 0.56
C ILE A 234 5.40 15.93 0.82
N HIS A 235 4.78 16.21 1.96
CA HIS A 235 3.41 15.74 2.26
C HIS A 235 2.37 16.31 1.29
N ILE A 236 2.46 17.61 0.95
CA ILE A 236 1.57 18.23 -0.05
C ILE A 236 1.76 17.56 -1.42
N THR A 237 3.00 17.34 -1.84
CA THR A 237 3.30 16.68 -3.12
C THR A 237 2.77 15.25 -3.14
N THR A 238 2.92 14.52 -2.04
CA THR A 238 2.42 13.15 -1.87
C THR A 238 0.90 13.11 -1.89
N PHE A 239 0.23 14.08 -1.27
CA PHE A 239 -1.22 14.25 -1.33
C PHE A 239 -1.71 14.40 -2.78
N TYR A 240 -1.10 15.27 -3.58
CA TYR A 240 -1.48 15.38 -4.99
C TYR A 240 -1.14 14.13 -5.82
N CYS A 241 -0.06 13.40 -5.48
CA CYS A 241 0.20 12.09 -6.09
C CYS A 241 -0.96 11.12 -5.84
N LYS A 242 -1.42 11.01 -4.59
CA LYS A 242 -2.53 10.13 -4.20
C LYS A 242 -3.85 10.55 -4.85
N LEU A 243 -4.15 11.85 -4.93
CA LEU A 243 -5.33 12.33 -5.65
C LEU A 243 -5.29 11.98 -7.15
N LEU A 244 -4.12 12.07 -7.80
CA LEU A 244 -3.96 11.66 -9.19
C LEU A 244 -4.08 10.14 -9.35
N GLU A 245 -3.66 9.35 -8.36
CA GLU A 245 -3.89 7.89 -8.36
C GLU A 245 -5.38 7.57 -8.37
N GLU A 246 -6.18 8.25 -7.56
CA GLU A 246 -7.64 8.07 -7.55
C GLU A 246 -8.30 8.44 -8.88
N ILE A 247 -7.72 9.37 -9.65
CA ILE A 247 -8.17 9.71 -11.02
C ILE A 247 -7.79 8.59 -12.01
N LEU A 248 -6.58 8.06 -11.90
CA LEU A 248 -6.05 7.02 -12.79
C LEU A 248 -6.64 5.63 -12.50
N LEU A 249 -7.28 5.43 -11.36
CA LEU A 249 -8.00 4.19 -11.07
C LEU A 249 -9.11 3.96 -12.10
N GLN A 250 -9.08 2.78 -12.70
CA GLN A 250 -10.12 2.30 -13.61
C GLN A 250 -11.08 1.38 -12.88
N ASP A 251 -12.37 1.60 -13.07
CA ASP A 251 -13.40 0.67 -12.60
C ASP A 251 -13.51 -0.57 -13.52
N GLN A 252 -14.43 -1.48 -13.19
CA GLN A 252 -14.69 -2.70 -13.98
C GLN A 252 -15.16 -2.40 -15.42
N SER A 253 -15.63 -1.17 -15.68
CA SER A 253 -16.06 -0.71 -17.00
C SER A 253 -14.97 0.04 -17.77
N HIS A 254 -13.73 0.04 -17.25
CA HIS A 254 -12.60 0.79 -17.77
C HIS A 254 -12.83 2.32 -17.82
N ASN A 255 -13.77 2.82 -17.00
CA ASN A 255 -13.98 4.24 -16.84
C ASN A 255 -13.19 4.76 -15.64
N HIS A 256 -12.89 6.05 -15.68
CA HIS A 256 -12.21 6.76 -14.60
C HIS A 256 -13.24 7.54 -13.77
N PRO A 257 -13.83 6.95 -12.71
CA PRO A 257 -14.97 7.53 -12.00
C PRO A 257 -14.67 8.89 -11.37
N ASN A 258 -13.39 9.16 -11.07
CA ASN A 258 -12.93 10.36 -10.39
C ASN A 258 -12.33 11.42 -11.31
N GLN A 259 -12.49 11.31 -12.64
CA GLN A 259 -12.02 12.33 -13.60
C GLN A 259 -12.48 13.75 -13.29
N TRP A 260 -13.62 13.90 -12.61
CA TRP A 260 -14.14 15.20 -12.19
C TRP A 260 -13.19 15.97 -11.24
N LEU A 261 -12.30 15.29 -10.50
CA LEU A 261 -11.29 15.94 -9.63
C LEU A 261 -10.28 16.74 -10.44
N LEU A 262 -10.01 16.31 -11.67
CA LEU A 262 -8.96 16.88 -12.52
C LEU A 262 -9.19 18.39 -12.73
N LYS A 263 -10.43 18.83 -12.92
CA LYS A 263 -10.79 20.25 -13.10
C LYS A 263 -10.30 21.15 -11.95
N HIS A 264 -10.16 20.61 -10.74
CA HIS A 264 -9.70 21.35 -9.56
C HIS A 264 -8.18 21.23 -9.33
N ILE A 265 -7.57 20.11 -9.75
CA ILE A 265 -6.13 19.88 -9.59
C ILE A 265 -5.31 20.60 -10.66
N LEU A 266 -5.82 20.65 -11.91
CA LEU A 266 -5.09 21.23 -13.05
C LEU A 266 -4.57 22.64 -12.81
N PRO A 267 -5.34 23.59 -12.24
CA PRO A 267 -4.84 24.93 -11.98
C PRO A 267 -3.63 24.98 -11.05
N ILE A 268 -3.42 23.96 -10.21
CA ILE A 268 -2.33 23.91 -9.23
C ILE A 268 -1.06 23.27 -9.78
N LEU A 269 -1.16 22.32 -10.73
CA LEU A 269 0.00 21.59 -11.28
C LEU A 269 1.15 22.49 -11.75
N PRO A 270 0.93 23.64 -12.43
CA PRO A 270 2.01 24.55 -12.82
C PRO A 270 2.87 25.03 -11.65
N THR A 271 2.32 25.08 -10.43
CA THR A 271 3.07 25.45 -9.21
C THR A 271 4.22 24.47 -8.96
N PHE A 272 3.97 23.16 -9.07
CA PHE A 272 4.99 22.13 -8.90
C PHE A 272 6.03 22.18 -10.02
N GLY A 273 5.59 22.44 -11.26
CA GLY A 273 6.48 22.68 -12.40
C GLY A 273 7.43 23.85 -12.13
N LEU A 274 6.90 25.00 -11.72
CA LEU A 274 7.70 26.20 -11.41
C LEU A 274 8.70 25.96 -10.26
N ILE A 275 8.31 25.20 -9.23
CA ILE A 275 9.21 24.82 -8.13
C ILE A 275 10.34 23.92 -8.64
N TYR A 276 10.04 22.97 -9.52
CA TYR A 276 11.04 22.11 -10.14
C TYR A 276 12.00 22.89 -11.05
N GLU A 277 11.49 23.79 -11.88
CA GLU A 277 12.29 24.66 -12.76
C GLU A 277 13.27 25.50 -11.89
N ARG A 278 12.76 26.08 -10.80
CA ARG A 278 13.53 26.91 -9.87
C ARG A 278 14.26 26.14 -8.78
N ARG A 279 14.38 24.81 -8.86
CA ARG A 279 15.02 23.95 -7.84
C ARG A 279 16.42 24.39 -7.42
N ALA A 280 17.17 25.06 -8.29
CA ALA A 280 18.49 25.60 -7.94
C ALA A 280 18.42 26.70 -6.86
N HIS A 281 17.30 27.43 -6.77
CA HIS A 281 17.02 28.42 -5.73
C HIS A 281 16.48 27.80 -4.44
N TYR A 282 15.99 26.56 -4.51
CA TYR A 282 15.41 25.81 -3.39
C TYR A 282 16.22 24.54 -3.14
N ALA A 283 17.38 24.68 -2.49
CA ALA A 283 18.32 23.57 -2.29
C ALA A 283 17.65 22.31 -1.71
N ASP A 284 16.78 22.49 -0.71
CA ASP A 284 16.07 21.38 -0.06
C ASP A 284 15.14 20.62 -1.03
N VAL A 285 14.59 21.29 -2.04
CA VAL A 285 13.80 20.62 -3.09
C VAL A 285 14.69 19.70 -3.92
N LYS A 286 15.89 20.17 -4.29
CA LYS A 286 16.86 19.38 -5.06
C LYS A 286 17.33 18.14 -4.29
N TYR A 287 17.58 18.27 -2.99
CA TYR A 287 18.15 17.19 -2.18
C TYR A 287 17.10 16.25 -1.58
N PHE A 288 15.94 16.74 -1.15
CA PHE A 288 14.97 15.96 -0.38
C PHE A 288 13.65 15.68 -1.11
N ALA A 289 13.17 16.62 -1.94
CA ALA A 289 11.83 16.51 -2.55
C ALA A 289 11.81 16.04 -4.02
N ARG A 290 12.98 15.87 -4.66
CA ARG A 290 13.10 15.53 -6.09
C ARG A 290 12.32 14.28 -6.49
N SER A 291 12.46 13.19 -5.73
CA SER A 291 11.77 11.92 -6.02
C SER A 291 10.25 12.05 -5.96
N TYR A 292 9.73 12.89 -5.07
CA TYR A 292 8.30 13.14 -4.92
C TYR A 292 7.75 13.97 -6.09
N LEU A 293 8.49 14.98 -6.56
CA LEU A 293 8.15 15.71 -7.78
C LEU A 293 8.18 14.81 -9.01
N PHE A 294 9.16 13.92 -9.12
CA PHE A 294 9.21 12.94 -10.21
C PHE A 294 8.04 11.98 -10.17
N ASN A 295 7.64 11.50 -8.99
CA ASN A 295 6.44 10.69 -8.86
C ASN A 295 5.18 11.47 -9.27
N LEU A 296 5.07 12.76 -8.92
CA LEU A 296 3.98 13.60 -9.37
C LEU A 296 3.95 13.71 -10.90
N PHE A 297 5.07 14.08 -11.52
CA PHE A 297 5.18 14.22 -12.98
C PHE A 297 4.93 12.91 -13.71
N ARG A 298 5.37 11.78 -13.13
CA ARG A 298 5.01 10.45 -13.61
C ARG A 298 3.50 10.32 -13.69
N LYS A 299 2.76 10.54 -12.60
CA LYS A 299 1.29 10.40 -12.60
C LYS A 299 0.63 11.33 -13.62
N VAL A 300 1.10 12.57 -13.73
CA VAL A 300 0.57 13.53 -14.71
C VAL A 300 0.81 13.05 -16.15
N SER A 301 1.96 12.43 -16.46
CA SER A 301 2.26 11.91 -17.80
C SER A 301 1.35 10.75 -18.24
N TYR A 302 0.69 10.07 -17.30
CA TYR A 302 -0.23 8.97 -17.57
C TYR A 302 -1.71 9.40 -17.58
N LEU A 303 -2.01 10.70 -17.44
CA LEU A 303 -3.37 11.21 -17.64
C LEU A 303 -3.80 11.06 -19.10
N ASP A 304 -5.11 10.91 -19.32
CA ASP A 304 -5.67 10.69 -20.66
C ASP A 304 -5.44 11.85 -21.63
N ASP A 305 -5.44 13.09 -21.13
CA ASP A 305 -5.16 14.29 -21.93
C ASP A 305 -3.66 14.64 -21.88
N GLU A 306 -2.97 14.26 -22.95
CA GLU A 306 -1.54 14.47 -23.13
C GLU A 306 -1.13 15.94 -23.07
N ASN A 307 -2.01 16.88 -23.45
CA ASN A 307 -1.69 18.31 -23.47
C ASN A 307 -1.34 18.85 -22.08
N ILE A 308 -1.86 18.20 -21.04
CA ILE A 308 -1.60 18.57 -19.64
C ILE A 308 -0.13 18.36 -19.32
N PHE A 309 0.43 17.20 -19.67
CA PHE A 309 1.84 16.93 -19.45
C PHE A 309 2.73 17.70 -20.43
N ALA A 310 2.30 17.83 -21.69
CA ALA A 310 3.01 18.65 -22.69
C ALA A 310 3.22 20.09 -22.20
N SER A 311 2.18 20.71 -21.61
CA SER A 311 2.30 22.05 -21.04
C SER A 311 3.28 22.12 -19.85
N LEU A 312 3.43 21.05 -19.06
CA LEU A 312 4.43 21.04 -17.99
C LEU A 312 5.84 20.87 -18.54
N ASP A 313 5.98 20.04 -19.56
CA ASP A 313 7.25 19.81 -20.24
C ASP A 313 7.76 21.09 -20.92
N ASP A 314 6.93 21.69 -21.77
CA ASP A 314 7.29 22.87 -22.57
C ASP A 314 7.67 24.07 -21.70
N ASN A 315 7.06 24.23 -20.52
CA ASN A 315 7.23 25.41 -19.69
C ASN A 315 8.17 25.23 -18.49
N TYR A 316 8.40 24.00 -18.01
CA TYR A 316 9.09 23.79 -16.74
C TYR A 316 10.08 22.62 -16.71
N ILE A 317 9.71 21.46 -17.27
CA ILE A 317 10.55 20.26 -17.18
C ILE A 317 11.65 20.30 -18.24
N HIS A 318 11.32 20.68 -19.47
CA HIS A 318 12.22 20.76 -20.62
C HIS A 318 12.99 19.45 -20.86
N ILE A 319 12.25 18.40 -21.23
CA ILE A 319 12.81 17.09 -21.59
C ILE A 319 13.74 17.26 -22.80
N SER A 320 15.04 17.07 -22.56
CA SER A 320 16.10 17.21 -23.55
C SER A 320 17.39 16.57 -23.02
N CYS A 321 18.40 16.36 -23.89
CA CYS A 321 19.70 15.82 -23.49
C CYS A 321 20.46 16.72 -22.50
N GLU A 322 20.13 18.01 -22.45
CA GLU A 322 20.76 18.99 -21.55
C GLU A 322 20.17 18.95 -20.14
N ASN A 323 19.04 18.26 -19.94
CA ASN A 323 18.42 18.16 -18.63
C ASN A 323 19.26 17.27 -17.69
N GLU A 324 19.68 17.83 -16.54
CA GLU A 324 20.46 17.15 -15.49
C GLU A 324 19.86 15.79 -15.08
N TYR A 325 18.54 15.64 -15.15
CA TYR A 325 17.81 14.45 -14.70
C TYR A 325 17.16 13.67 -15.83
N ILE A 326 17.66 13.81 -17.06
CA ILE A 326 17.03 13.18 -18.23
C ILE A 326 16.89 11.66 -18.08
N SER A 327 17.91 10.98 -17.52
CA SER A 327 17.87 9.53 -17.31
C SER A 327 16.72 9.11 -16.38
N ASP A 328 16.55 9.84 -15.27
CA ASP A 328 15.45 9.58 -14.33
C ASP A 328 14.10 9.84 -15.01
N ILE A 329 13.96 10.96 -15.73
CA ILE A 329 12.72 11.35 -16.42
C ILE A 329 12.30 10.29 -17.45
N LEU A 330 13.23 9.86 -18.31
CA LEU A 330 12.95 8.85 -19.33
C LEU A 330 12.63 7.46 -18.73
N SER A 331 12.99 7.22 -17.46
CA SER A 331 12.67 5.96 -16.77
C SER A 331 11.22 5.88 -16.26
N PHE A 332 10.50 7.01 -16.18
CA PHE A 332 9.14 7.02 -15.62
C PHE A 332 8.08 7.73 -16.46
N VAL A 333 8.44 8.66 -17.34
CA VAL A 333 7.47 9.39 -18.18
C VAL A 333 6.76 8.41 -19.09
N ASN A 334 5.46 8.60 -19.32
CA ASN A 334 4.69 7.76 -20.23
C ASN A 334 5.44 7.57 -21.57
N PRO A 335 5.81 6.33 -21.92
CA PRO A 335 6.64 6.08 -23.10
C PRO A 335 5.95 6.53 -24.39
N LYS A 336 4.62 6.46 -24.47
CA LYS A 336 3.87 6.98 -25.62
C LYS A 336 4.12 8.47 -25.84
N TYR A 337 4.12 9.27 -24.77
CA TYR A 337 4.47 10.70 -24.86
C TYR A 337 5.89 10.92 -25.39
N VAL A 338 6.85 10.13 -24.92
CA VAL A 338 8.25 10.20 -25.40
C VAL A 338 8.32 9.84 -26.89
N TYR A 339 7.56 8.84 -27.34
CA TYR A 339 7.45 8.50 -28.76
C TYR A 339 6.82 9.62 -29.60
N GLU A 340 5.82 10.32 -29.10
CA GLU A 340 5.13 11.35 -29.89
C GLU A 340 5.90 12.68 -29.96
N LYS A 341 6.59 13.06 -28.88
CA LYS A 341 7.25 14.37 -28.76
C LYS A 341 8.77 14.33 -28.84
N HIS A 342 9.40 13.22 -28.44
CA HIS A 342 10.83 13.16 -28.13
C HIS A 342 11.55 11.95 -28.76
N GLN A 343 11.17 11.54 -29.97
CA GLN A 343 11.73 10.35 -30.65
C GLN A 343 13.25 10.31 -30.71
N HIS A 344 13.90 11.47 -30.85
CA HIS A 344 15.36 11.56 -30.89
C HIS A 344 16.02 11.00 -29.62
N LEU A 345 15.40 11.20 -28.45
CA LEU A 345 15.86 10.66 -27.17
C LEU A 345 15.72 9.15 -27.08
N LEU A 346 14.68 8.57 -27.71
CA LEU A 346 14.53 7.12 -27.77
C LEU A 346 15.74 6.49 -28.45
N ILE A 347 16.21 7.07 -29.56
CA ILE A 347 17.36 6.55 -30.31
C ILE A 347 18.63 6.70 -29.48
N GLU A 348 18.87 7.89 -28.92
CA GLU A 348 20.08 8.20 -28.14
C GLU A 348 20.24 7.32 -26.88
N PHE A 349 19.16 7.13 -26.13
CA PHE A 349 19.18 6.39 -24.86
C PHE A 349 18.82 4.90 -24.99
N SER A 350 18.66 4.37 -26.21
CA SER A 350 18.34 2.95 -26.45
C SER A 350 19.52 1.98 -26.32
N THR A 351 20.72 2.47 -26.00
CA THR A 351 21.90 1.62 -25.84
C THR A 351 21.73 0.70 -24.62
N VAL A 352 21.96 -0.60 -24.81
CA VAL A 352 21.85 -1.63 -23.77
C VAL A 352 23.07 -1.59 -22.84
N MET A 353 22.86 -0.99 -21.66
CA MET A 353 23.86 -0.93 -20.59
C MET A 353 23.17 -0.78 -19.22
N PRO A 354 23.81 -1.16 -18.10
CA PRO A 354 23.21 -1.08 -16.77
C PRO A 354 22.66 0.30 -16.41
N SER A 355 23.36 1.39 -16.76
CA SER A 355 22.94 2.77 -16.47
C SER A 355 21.65 3.20 -17.20
N HIS A 356 21.29 2.54 -18.30
CA HIS A 356 20.08 2.82 -19.07
C HIS A 356 18.95 1.82 -18.80
N LEU A 357 19.15 0.87 -17.89
CA LEU A 357 18.18 -0.19 -17.63
C LEU A 357 16.80 0.35 -17.23
N GLY A 358 16.76 1.39 -16.40
CA GLY A 358 15.50 2.06 -16.03
C GLY A 358 14.76 2.64 -17.23
N ILE A 359 15.50 3.27 -18.15
CA ILE A 359 14.96 3.85 -19.39
C ILE A 359 14.43 2.74 -20.31
N LEU A 360 15.23 1.70 -20.53
CA LEU A 360 14.85 0.58 -21.40
C LEU A 360 13.60 -0.13 -20.88
N ARG A 361 13.49 -0.36 -19.57
CA ARG A 361 12.27 -0.94 -18.94
C ARG A 361 11.01 -0.12 -19.21
N ASN A 362 11.16 1.20 -19.33
CA ASN A 362 10.06 2.08 -19.65
C ASN A 362 9.73 2.04 -21.15
N PHE A 363 10.72 2.17 -22.02
CA PHE A 363 10.52 2.18 -23.47
C PHE A 363 9.95 0.87 -24.01
N VAL A 364 10.32 -0.29 -23.46
CA VAL A 364 9.76 -1.57 -23.90
C VAL A 364 8.27 -1.76 -23.52
N ALA A 365 7.73 -0.91 -22.64
CA ALA A 365 6.35 -1.02 -22.17
C ALA A 365 5.31 -0.58 -23.21
N ASP A 366 5.71 0.25 -24.18
CA ASP A 366 4.87 0.71 -25.29
C ASP A 366 5.38 0.12 -26.61
N GLU A 367 4.46 -0.29 -27.48
CA GLU A 367 4.80 -1.01 -28.72
C GLU A 367 5.51 -0.09 -29.73
N ASP A 368 5.07 1.16 -29.88
CA ASP A 368 5.65 2.10 -30.84
C ASP A 368 7.05 2.54 -30.41
N CYS A 369 7.25 2.81 -29.11
CA CYS A 369 8.58 2.96 -28.52
C CYS A 369 9.47 1.75 -28.79
N PHE A 370 8.95 0.55 -28.49
CA PHE A 370 9.69 -0.70 -28.63
C PHE A 370 10.19 -0.91 -30.07
N LEU A 371 9.36 -0.61 -31.07
CA LEU A 371 9.72 -0.76 -32.49
C LEU A 371 10.95 0.06 -32.89
N LEU A 372 11.18 1.22 -32.28
CA LEU A 372 12.35 2.06 -32.53
C LEU A 372 13.60 1.53 -31.81
N VAL A 373 13.46 1.06 -30.57
CA VAL A 373 14.61 0.67 -29.74
C VAL A 373 15.06 -0.79 -29.92
N LYS A 374 14.19 -1.66 -30.45
CA LYS A 374 14.47 -3.10 -30.58
C LYS A 374 15.73 -3.42 -31.38
N ILE A 375 16.14 -2.56 -32.32
CA ILE A 375 17.36 -2.75 -33.12
C ILE A 375 18.62 -2.84 -32.25
N ASN A 376 18.62 -2.18 -31.09
CA ASN A 376 19.74 -2.18 -30.15
C ASN A 376 19.62 -3.31 -29.10
N LEU A 377 18.41 -3.87 -28.91
CA LEU A 377 18.15 -5.03 -28.05
C LEU A 377 18.57 -6.33 -28.72
N THR A 378 19.86 -6.53 -28.93
CA THR A 378 20.43 -7.74 -29.54
C THR A 378 20.80 -8.78 -28.49
N SER A 379 20.86 -10.06 -28.86
CA SER A 379 21.26 -11.14 -27.95
C SER A 379 22.65 -10.89 -27.35
N SER A 380 23.61 -10.40 -28.14
CA SER A 380 24.95 -10.07 -27.68
C SER A 380 24.96 -8.92 -26.68
N ALA A 381 24.15 -7.88 -26.91
CA ALA A 381 24.12 -6.72 -26.03
C ALA A 381 23.46 -7.05 -24.69
N ILE A 382 22.38 -7.83 -24.70
CA ILE A 382 21.71 -8.29 -23.48
C ILE A 382 22.62 -9.21 -22.68
N LEU A 383 23.18 -10.25 -23.31
CA LEU A 383 24.02 -11.24 -22.61
C LEU A 383 25.35 -10.66 -22.11
N ALA A 384 25.77 -9.48 -22.60
CA ALA A 384 26.94 -8.77 -22.09
C ALA A 384 26.69 -8.03 -20.76
N MET A 385 25.42 -7.77 -20.40
CA MET A 385 25.09 -7.20 -19.08
C MET A 385 25.32 -8.23 -17.97
N PRO A 386 25.56 -7.82 -16.71
CA PRO A 386 25.56 -8.76 -15.62
C PRO A 386 24.17 -9.42 -15.46
N TYR A 387 24.17 -10.63 -14.90
CA TYR A 387 22.99 -11.51 -14.97
C TYR A 387 21.76 -10.92 -14.26
N MET A 388 21.95 -10.16 -13.18
CA MET A 388 20.86 -9.46 -12.49
C MET A 388 20.16 -8.46 -13.42
N GLU A 389 20.92 -7.61 -14.13
CA GLU A 389 20.40 -6.63 -15.06
C GLU A 389 19.72 -7.29 -16.27
N GLN A 390 20.22 -8.44 -16.72
CA GLN A 390 19.53 -9.27 -17.71
C GLN A 390 18.14 -9.67 -17.19
N MET A 391 18.06 -10.20 -15.97
CA MET A 391 16.79 -10.64 -15.39
C MET A 391 15.82 -9.47 -15.20
N VAL A 392 16.30 -8.30 -14.76
CA VAL A 392 15.46 -7.10 -14.62
C VAL A 392 14.86 -6.64 -15.95
N LEU A 393 15.64 -6.65 -17.03
CA LEU A 393 15.16 -6.29 -18.37
C LEU A 393 14.17 -7.34 -18.89
N LEU A 394 14.52 -8.63 -18.78
CA LEU A 394 13.70 -9.73 -19.26
C LEU A 394 12.39 -9.85 -18.49
N GLN A 395 12.40 -9.60 -17.18
CA GLN A 395 11.19 -9.54 -16.37
C GLN A 395 10.22 -8.51 -16.94
N ARG A 396 10.73 -7.34 -17.32
CA ARG A 396 9.90 -6.30 -17.94
C ARG A 396 9.43 -6.69 -19.34
N MET A 397 10.31 -7.21 -20.19
CA MET A 397 9.96 -7.65 -21.55
C MET A 397 8.93 -8.79 -21.56
N SER A 398 8.98 -9.69 -20.58
CA SER A 398 8.06 -10.83 -20.46
C SER A 398 6.60 -10.43 -20.20
N GLN A 399 6.36 -9.19 -19.76
CA GLN A 399 5.02 -8.67 -19.46
C GLN A 399 4.24 -8.26 -20.71
N PHE A 400 4.91 -8.00 -21.85
CA PHE A 400 4.29 -7.41 -23.03
C PHE A 400 4.35 -8.34 -24.25
N ALA A 401 3.24 -8.47 -24.96
CA ALA A 401 3.10 -9.42 -26.07
C ALA A 401 4.09 -9.17 -27.22
N HIS A 402 4.31 -7.90 -27.60
CA HIS A 402 5.27 -7.52 -28.66
C HIS A 402 6.71 -7.87 -28.27
N CYS A 403 7.08 -7.66 -27.01
CA CYS A 403 8.39 -8.01 -26.46
C CYS A 403 8.58 -9.53 -26.39
N VAL A 404 7.56 -10.28 -25.97
CA VAL A 404 7.60 -11.75 -25.93
C VAL A 404 7.80 -12.33 -27.32
N ARG A 405 7.04 -11.89 -28.33
CA ARG A 405 7.27 -12.34 -29.71
C ARG A 405 8.69 -12.08 -30.19
N TYR A 406 9.21 -10.87 -29.94
CA TYR A 406 10.59 -10.52 -30.28
C TYR A 406 11.62 -11.42 -29.57
N LEU A 407 11.41 -11.69 -28.28
CA LEU A 407 12.29 -12.56 -27.48
C LEU A 407 12.34 -13.98 -28.04
N LEU A 408 11.19 -14.55 -28.42
CA LEU A 408 11.08 -15.93 -28.92
C LEU A 408 11.61 -16.09 -30.35
N GLU A 409 11.35 -15.11 -31.22
CA GLU A 409 11.66 -15.19 -32.65
C GLU A 409 13.07 -14.70 -32.99
N LEU A 410 13.52 -13.62 -32.33
CA LEU A 410 14.74 -12.90 -32.70
C LEU A 410 15.85 -12.98 -31.66
N LEU A 411 15.56 -13.42 -30.43
CA LEU A 411 16.54 -13.57 -29.34
C LEU A 411 16.62 -15.00 -28.74
N PRO A 412 16.71 -16.06 -29.56
CA PRO A 412 16.72 -17.44 -29.04
C PRO A 412 17.89 -17.73 -28.09
N LYS A 413 19.04 -17.07 -28.26
CA LYS A 413 20.20 -17.24 -27.34
C LYS A 413 19.89 -16.76 -25.92
N VAL A 414 19.12 -15.68 -25.79
CA VAL A 414 18.72 -15.14 -24.49
C VAL A 414 17.74 -16.10 -23.81
N MET A 415 16.81 -16.68 -24.58
CA MET A 415 15.91 -17.74 -24.10
C MET A 415 16.65 -19.00 -23.66
N SER A 416 17.67 -19.43 -24.41
CA SER A 416 18.54 -20.54 -24.01
C SER A 416 19.31 -20.23 -22.73
N GLY A 417 19.88 -19.02 -22.61
CA GLY A 417 20.57 -18.59 -21.39
C GLY A 417 19.65 -18.55 -20.16
N LEU A 418 18.39 -18.15 -20.34
CA LEU A 418 17.36 -18.16 -19.29
C LEU A 418 17.01 -19.58 -18.82
N LEU A 419 16.95 -20.55 -19.73
CA LEU A 419 16.59 -21.94 -19.43
C LEU A 419 17.74 -22.73 -18.82
N TYR A 420 18.90 -22.70 -19.46
CA TYR A 420 20.00 -23.62 -19.15
C TYR A 420 21.04 -23.05 -18.18
N GLY A 421 20.90 -21.77 -17.80
CA GLY A 421 21.72 -21.17 -16.74
C GLY A 421 23.22 -21.29 -17.03
N GLU A 422 23.67 -20.79 -18.19
CA GLU A 422 25.09 -20.86 -18.61
C GLU A 422 26.06 -20.22 -17.58
N ASN A 423 25.53 -19.41 -16.66
CA ASN A 423 26.27 -18.72 -15.59
C ASN A 423 26.34 -19.51 -14.26
N GLY A 424 25.83 -20.74 -14.21
CA GLY A 424 25.83 -21.58 -13.01
C GLY A 424 24.56 -21.47 -12.16
N GLU A 425 24.61 -22.06 -10.96
CA GLU A 425 23.48 -22.10 -10.03
C GLU A 425 23.25 -20.71 -9.40
N ILE A 426 22.00 -20.23 -9.44
CA ILE A 426 21.63 -18.90 -8.95
C ILE A 426 21.54 -18.96 -7.43
N THR A 427 22.49 -18.34 -6.74
CA THR A 427 22.52 -18.24 -5.28
C THR A 427 21.81 -17.00 -4.75
N GLU A 428 21.67 -15.95 -5.57
CA GLU A 428 21.04 -14.69 -5.21
C GLU A 428 19.52 -14.79 -5.25
N THR A 429 18.86 -14.51 -4.11
CA THR A 429 17.41 -14.65 -3.93
C THR A 429 16.59 -13.72 -4.82
N GLU A 430 17.04 -12.49 -5.01
CA GLU A 430 16.38 -11.51 -5.89
C GLU A 430 16.42 -11.97 -7.35
N CYS A 431 17.56 -12.46 -7.80
CA CYS A 431 17.74 -12.97 -9.16
C CYS A 431 16.86 -14.21 -9.41
N ALA A 432 16.78 -15.13 -8.44
CA ALA A 432 15.89 -16.29 -8.50
C ALA A 432 14.41 -15.88 -8.56
N THR A 433 14.02 -14.84 -7.82
CA THR A 433 12.65 -14.30 -7.82
C THR A 433 12.29 -13.70 -9.17
N LEU A 434 13.15 -12.83 -9.71
CA LEU A 434 12.96 -12.23 -11.04
C LEU A 434 12.91 -13.30 -12.13
N ARG A 435 13.79 -14.30 -12.07
CA ARG A 435 13.76 -15.44 -12.98
C ARG A 435 12.42 -16.16 -12.90
N ARG A 436 11.94 -16.51 -11.70
CA ARG A 436 10.63 -17.13 -11.53
C ARG A 436 9.50 -16.30 -12.14
N GLU A 437 9.47 -14.99 -11.90
CA GLU A 437 8.47 -14.08 -12.48
C GLU A 437 8.51 -14.05 -14.02
N ILE A 438 9.70 -14.11 -14.64
CA ILE A 438 9.83 -14.21 -16.10
C ILE A 438 9.11 -15.47 -16.61
N PHE A 439 9.35 -16.62 -15.96
CA PHE A 439 8.70 -17.87 -16.35
C PHE A 439 7.19 -17.82 -16.13
N GLU A 440 6.73 -17.27 -15.01
CA GLU A 440 5.29 -17.05 -14.72
C GLU A 440 4.64 -16.18 -15.81
N ASN A 441 5.30 -15.11 -16.24
CA ASN A 441 4.80 -14.23 -17.28
C ASN A 441 4.77 -14.89 -18.66
N LEU A 442 5.85 -15.60 -19.04
CA LEU A 442 5.90 -16.31 -20.31
C LEU A 442 4.85 -17.42 -20.38
N LEU A 443 4.67 -18.20 -19.30
CA LEU A 443 3.70 -19.31 -19.26
C LEU A 443 2.23 -18.87 -19.24
N LYS A 444 1.93 -17.56 -19.11
CA LYS A 444 0.58 -17.02 -19.36
C LYS A 444 0.21 -17.03 -20.84
N PHE A 445 1.19 -17.10 -21.75
CA PHE A 445 0.96 -17.15 -23.19
C PHE A 445 0.63 -18.57 -23.65
N ASP A 446 -0.21 -18.69 -24.67
CA ASP A 446 -0.64 -19.97 -25.22
C ASP A 446 0.54 -20.81 -25.73
N LYS A 447 0.39 -22.13 -25.64
CA LYS A 447 1.36 -23.11 -26.18
C LYS A 447 1.73 -22.84 -27.64
N ASN A 448 0.80 -22.34 -28.45
CA ASN A 448 1.05 -22.02 -29.86
C ASN A 448 2.00 -20.82 -30.03
N VAL A 449 1.96 -19.84 -29.12
CA VAL A 449 2.85 -18.67 -29.14
C VAL A 449 4.24 -19.07 -28.66
N LEU A 450 4.33 -19.84 -27.58
CA LEU A 450 5.59 -20.31 -27.01
C LEU A 450 6.28 -21.39 -27.86
N ASN A 451 5.50 -22.18 -28.60
CA ASN A 451 5.96 -23.20 -29.53
C ASN A 451 7.05 -24.11 -28.91
N VAL A 452 8.27 -24.09 -29.44
CA VAL A 452 9.41 -24.92 -28.99
C VAL A 452 9.86 -24.61 -27.56
N TRP A 453 9.50 -23.44 -27.04
CA TRP A 453 9.89 -22.98 -25.70
C TRP A 453 8.92 -23.43 -24.61
N TYR A 454 7.70 -23.86 -24.95
CA TYR A 454 6.66 -24.18 -23.97
C TYR A 454 7.08 -25.27 -22.97
N GLU A 455 7.51 -26.44 -23.47
CA GLU A 455 7.83 -27.56 -22.59
C GLU A 455 9.10 -27.30 -21.75
N PRO A 456 10.21 -26.76 -22.31
CA PRO A 456 11.37 -26.37 -21.51
C PRO A 456 11.04 -25.36 -20.41
N LEU A 457 10.24 -24.32 -20.72
CA LEU A 457 9.83 -23.33 -19.73
C LEU A 457 9.01 -23.96 -18.60
N ARG A 458 8.07 -24.84 -18.95
CA ARG A 458 7.21 -25.52 -17.98
C ARG A 458 8.01 -26.44 -17.05
N GLU A 459 8.96 -27.20 -17.58
CA GLU A 459 9.77 -28.13 -16.79
C GLU A 459 10.73 -27.38 -15.86
N GLU A 460 11.39 -26.33 -16.33
CA GLU A 460 12.24 -25.49 -15.48
C GLU A 460 11.43 -24.76 -14.40
N TYR A 461 10.24 -24.23 -14.74
CA TYR A 461 9.37 -23.60 -13.75
C TYR A 461 8.93 -24.57 -12.65
N LYS A 462 8.56 -25.81 -13.00
CA LYS A 462 8.24 -26.85 -12.00
C LYS A 462 9.42 -27.13 -11.07
N LYS A 463 10.65 -27.20 -11.60
CA LYS A 463 11.85 -27.40 -10.78
C LYS A 463 12.05 -26.25 -9.80
N MET A 464 11.80 -25.01 -10.22
CA MET A 464 11.90 -23.83 -9.36
C MET A 464 10.85 -23.83 -8.24
N THR A 465 9.61 -24.25 -8.52
CA THR A 465 8.51 -24.18 -7.54
C THR A 465 8.43 -25.37 -6.60
N TYR A 466 8.71 -26.58 -7.10
CA TYR A 466 8.53 -27.82 -6.34
C TYR A 466 9.84 -28.45 -5.87
N GLY A 467 10.98 -27.87 -6.25
CA GLY A 467 12.28 -28.52 -6.12
C GLY A 467 12.45 -29.65 -7.13
N GLY A 468 13.69 -29.94 -7.52
CA GLY A 468 14.00 -31.00 -8.48
C GLY A 468 13.79 -32.40 -7.90
N THR A 469 12.55 -32.87 -7.81
CA THR A 469 12.22 -34.28 -7.56
C THR A 469 11.20 -34.78 -8.57
N SER A 470 11.61 -34.80 -9.83
CA SER A 470 11.04 -35.68 -10.84
C SER A 470 11.96 -36.89 -11.07
N ASN A 471 12.31 -37.59 -9.99
CA ASN A 471 12.49 -39.03 -10.10
C ASN A 471 11.12 -39.62 -9.77
N GLU A 472 10.35 -39.97 -10.79
CA GLU A 472 9.34 -41.01 -10.62
C GLU A 472 10.03 -42.16 -9.89
N ALA A 473 9.55 -42.49 -8.69
CA ALA A 473 10.03 -43.66 -7.98
C ALA A 473 9.71 -44.88 -8.86
N GLN A 474 10.68 -45.32 -9.68
CA GLN A 474 10.63 -46.64 -10.28
C GLN A 474 10.62 -47.63 -9.12
N ALA A 475 9.46 -48.23 -8.88
CA ALA A 475 9.33 -49.39 -8.02
C ALA A 475 10.24 -50.49 -8.60
N THR A 476 11.41 -50.66 -8.00
CA THR A 476 12.21 -51.87 -8.18
C THR A 476 11.45 -53.02 -7.54
N LEU A 477 10.62 -53.69 -8.34
CA LEU A 477 10.13 -55.02 -8.03
C LEU A 477 11.35 -55.93 -7.88
N ALA A 478 11.70 -56.24 -6.63
CA ALA A 478 12.63 -57.31 -6.32
C ALA A 478 12.03 -58.62 -6.86
N SER A 479 12.50 -59.05 -8.02
CA SER A 479 12.23 -60.38 -8.55
C SER A 479 13.00 -61.39 -7.70
N THR A 480 12.32 -61.98 -6.74
CA THR A 480 12.73 -63.22 -6.09
C THR A 480 12.75 -64.32 -7.15
N TYR A 481 13.94 -64.81 -7.50
CA TYR A 481 14.10 -66.08 -8.21
C TYR A 481 14.63 -67.13 -7.23
N LEU A 482 13.81 -68.20 -7.12
CA LEU A 482 14.05 -69.58 -6.65
C LEU A 482 15.26 -69.89 -5.76
#